data_AF-A0A7T8KVG1-F1
#
_entry.id   AF-A0A7T8KVG1-F1
#
_cell.length_a   1.000
_cell.length_b   1.000
_cell.length_c   1.000
_cell.angle_alpha   90.00
_cell.angle_beta   90.00
_cell.angle_gamma   90.00
#
_symmetry.space_group_name_H-M   'P 1'
#
loop_
_entity.id
_entity.type
_entity.pdbx_description
1 polymer ?
#
loop_
_entity_poly.entity_id
_entity_poly.type
_entity_poly.pdbx_seq_one_letter_code
_entity_poly.pdbx_strand_id
1 'polypeptide(L)'
;MTVVITYLADDNTRNRRRARRQAQREQAMQEQRLARKIALKLSGCVRADKAASLGSLCCKKKEEVVRKNRSIYYKDSNPLGNKIHAVQKIKLYSKLPYGAY
;
A
#
# COMPACT_ATOMS: atom_id res chain seq x y z
N MET A 1 -68.65 -12.68 32.45
CA MET A 1 -67.51 -12.88 31.52
C MET A 1 -66.79 -11.55 31.39
N THR A 2 -65.59 -11.41 31.95
CA THR A 2 -64.81 -10.16 31.94
C THR A 2 -63.69 -10.26 30.91
N VAL A 3 -63.70 -9.40 29.90
CA VAL A 3 -62.65 -9.32 28.88
C VAL A 3 -61.53 -8.43 29.42
N VAL A 4 -60.36 -9.02 29.67
CA VAL A 4 -59.15 -8.26 30.04
C VAL A 4 -58.48 -7.79 28.74
N ILE A 5 -58.55 -6.48 28.47
CA ILE A 5 -57.89 -5.87 27.31
C ILE A 5 -56.45 -5.53 27.71
N THR A 6 -55.48 -6.33 27.28
CA THR A 6 -54.06 -6.05 27.46
C THR A 6 -53.53 -5.22 26.29
N TYR A 7 -53.24 -3.94 26.50
CA TYR A 7 -52.52 -3.14 25.52
C TYR A 7 -51.04 -3.54 25.55
N LEU A 8 -50.46 -3.80 24.37
CA LEU A 8 -49.01 -3.98 24.24
C LEU A 8 -48.31 -2.69 24.70
N ALA A 9 -47.23 -2.81 25.47
CA ALA A 9 -46.49 -1.65 26.01
C ALA A 9 -46.03 -0.67 24.90
N ASP A 10 -45.83 -1.18 23.69
CA ASP A 10 -45.45 -0.41 22.52
C ASP A 10 -46.60 0.38 21.88
N ASP A 11 -47.86 0.04 22.16
CA ASP A 11 -49.04 0.76 21.65
C ASP A 11 -49.46 1.91 22.57
N ASN A 12 -48.50 2.80 22.85
CA ASN A 12 -48.73 4.03 23.58
C ASN A 12 -48.87 5.24 22.64
N THR A 13 -49.47 6.31 23.15
CA THR A 13 -49.74 7.55 22.40
C THR A 13 -48.47 8.14 21.77
N ARG A 14 -47.32 8.00 22.43
CA ARG A 14 -46.02 8.50 21.97
C ARG A 14 -45.52 7.72 20.76
N ASN A 15 -45.65 6.40 20.76
CA ASN A 15 -45.23 5.54 19.66
C ASN A 15 -46.15 5.72 18.44
N ARG A 16 -47.47 5.84 18.63
CA ARG A 16 -48.40 6.21 17.55
C ARG A 16 -48.07 7.55 16.92
N ARG A 17 -47.68 8.55 17.73
CA ARG A 17 -47.21 9.86 17.23
C ARG A 17 -45.90 9.75 16.45
N ARG A 18 -44.97 8.89 16.88
CA ARG A 18 -43.72 8.64 16.15
C ARG A 18 -43.97 7.96 14.81
N ALA A 19 -44.82 6.92 14.78
CA ALA A 19 -45.19 6.21 13.55
C ALA A 19 -45.79 7.16 12.51
N ARG A 20 -46.72 8.04 12.90
CA ARG A 20 -47.30 9.05 11.98
C ARG A 20 -46.27 10.04 11.41
N ARG A 21 -45.16 10.27 12.11
CA ARG A 21 -44.11 11.22 11.69
C ARG A 21 -42.88 10.54 11.13
N GLN A 22 -42.93 9.24 10.90
CA GLN A 22 -41.77 8.47 10.50
C GLN A 22 -41.20 8.97 9.16
N ALA A 23 -42.06 9.17 8.16
CA ALA A 23 -41.66 9.71 6.86
C ALA A 23 -40.96 11.08 6.95
N GLN A 24 -41.49 12.01 7.76
CA GLN A 24 -40.87 13.33 7.97
C GLN A 24 -39.50 13.23 8.66
N ARG A 25 -39.34 12.28 9.60
CA ARG A 25 -38.07 12.05 10.28
C ARG A 25 -37.04 11.42 9.34
N GLU A 26 -37.46 10.49 8.50
CA GLU A 26 -36.61 9.87 7.49
C GLU A 26 -36.12 10.91 6.48
N GLN A 27 -37.00 11.80 6.00
CA GLN A 27 -36.64 12.93 5.15
C GLN A 27 -35.64 13.86 5.85
N ALA A 28 -35.92 14.31 7.07
CA ALA A 28 -35.01 15.18 7.83
C ALA A 28 -33.63 14.53 8.06
N MET A 29 -33.58 13.21 8.30
CA MET A 29 -32.32 12.47 8.43
C MET A 29 -31.55 12.39 7.11
N GLN A 30 -32.23 12.22 5.98
CA GLN A 30 -31.60 12.23 4.66
C GLN A 30 -31.05 13.62 4.31
N GLU A 31 -31.82 14.67 4.56
CA GLU A 31 -31.39 16.06 4.36
C GLU A 31 -30.19 16.40 5.23
N GLN A 32 -30.20 15.99 6.51
CA GLN A 32 -29.07 16.21 7.40
C GLN A 32 -27.82 15.44 6.94
N ARG A 33 -27.97 14.21 6.45
CA ARG A 33 -26.86 13.43 5.85
C ARG A 33 -26.29 14.12 4.62
N LEU A 34 -27.16 14.64 3.75
CA LEU A 34 -26.76 15.37 2.55
C LEU A 34 -26.02 16.67 2.91
N ALA A 35 -26.56 17.46 3.85
CA ALA A 35 -25.93 18.68 4.35
C ALA A 35 -24.54 18.41 4.92
N ARG A 36 -24.36 17.34 5.71
CA ARG A 36 -23.03 16.92 6.21
C ARG A 36 -22.07 16.55 5.08
N LYS A 37 -22.55 15.84 4.06
CA LYS A 37 -21.73 15.47 2.90
C LYS A 37 -21.29 16.69 2.10
N ILE A 38 -22.20 17.66 1.91
CA ILE A 38 -21.90 18.93 1.25
C ILE A 38 -20.89 19.73 2.08
N ALA A 39 -21.13 19.89 3.39
CA ALA A 39 -20.21 20.59 4.29
C ALA A 39 -18.80 19.96 4.28
N LEU A 40 -18.70 18.63 4.31
CA LEU A 40 -17.41 17.92 4.22
C LEU A 40 -16.71 18.13 2.87
N LYS A 41 -17.46 18.24 1.78
CA LYS A 41 -16.91 18.53 0.44
C LYS A 41 -16.42 19.97 0.34
N LEU A 42 -17.15 20.92 0.95
CA LEU A 42 -16.80 22.34 0.98
C LEU A 42 -15.67 22.66 1.97
N SER A 43 -15.53 21.90 3.07
CA SER A 43 -14.51 22.11 4.10
C SER A 43 -13.08 21.77 3.66
N GLY A 44 -12.86 21.49 2.38
CA GLY A 44 -11.54 21.14 1.84
C GLY A 44 -11.22 19.66 1.96
N CYS A 45 -10.69 19.11 0.88
CA CYS A 45 -10.26 17.73 0.80
C CYS A 45 -8.89 17.58 1.49
N VAL A 46 -8.89 17.37 2.82
CA VAL A 46 -7.67 17.00 3.58
C VAL A 46 -6.95 15.83 2.91
N ARG A 47 -7.68 14.95 2.21
CA ARG A 47 -7.11 13.81 1.47
C ARG A 47 -6.36 14.21 0.20
N ALA A 48 -6.73 15.29 -0.49
CA ALA A 48 -6.03 15.78 -1.68
C ALA A 48 -4.75 16.51 -1.28
N ASP A 49 -4.80 17.37 -0.27
CA ASP A 49 -3.61 18.05 0.26
C ASP A 49 -2.63 17.04 0.87
N LYS A 50 -3.15 16.01 1.57
CA LYS A 50 -2.35 14.88 2.08
C LYS A 50 -1.82 13.96 0.98
N ALA A 51 -2.56 13.76 -0.12
CA ALA A 51 -2.08 12.97 -1.25
C ALA A 51 -1.00 13.72 -2.05
N ALA A 52 -1.16 15.03 -2.22
CA ALA A 52 -0.18 15.90 -2.84
C ALA A 52 1.10 16.00 -1.98
N SER A 53 0.99 16.06 -0.66
CA SER A 53 2.16 16.07 0.23
C SER A 53 2.95 14.76 0.22
N LEU A 54 2.29 13.61 0.06
CA LEU A 54 2.94 12.30 -0.08
C LEU A 54 3.65 12.09 -1.42
N GLY A 55 3.36 12.89 -2.46
CA GLY A 55 4.06 12.82 -3.76
C GLY A 55 5.57 13.05 -3.67
N SER A 56 6.03 13.69 -2.59
CA SER A 56 7.47 13.90 -2.31
C SER A 56 8.21 12.64 -1.82
N LEU A 57 7.51 11.62 -1.32
CA LEU A 57 8.13 10.39 -0.80
C LEU A 57 8.56 9.41 -1.89
N CYS A 58 8.00 9.51 -3.10
CA CYS A 58 8.42 8.73 -4.27
C CYS A 58 9.72 9.25 -4.92
N CYS A 59 10.23 10.40 -4.46
CA CYS A 59 11.49 10.99 -4.93
C CYS A 59 12.72 10.42 -4.22
N LYS A 60 12.60 9.32 -3.46
CA LYS A 60 13.78 8.55 -3.04
C LYS A 60 14.47 8.12 -4.33
N LYS A 61 15.56 8.81 -4.67
CA LYS A 61 16.47 8.42 -5.75
C LYS A 61 16.71 6.93 -5.53
N LYS A 62 16.34 6.11 -6.52
CA LYS A 62 16.80 4.72 -6.55
C LYS A 62 18.31 4.84 -6.41
N GLU A 63 18.88 4.37 -5.31
CA GLU A 63 20.31 4.11 -5.28
C GLU A 63 20.53 3.26 -6.52
N GLU A 64 21.22 3.83 -7.49
CA GLU A 64 21.64 3.09 -8.66
C GLU A 64 22.50 1.99 -8.07
N VAL A 65 21.93 0.79 -7.96
CA VAL A 65 22.65 -0.36 -7.45
C VAL A 65 23.67 -0.66 -8.52
N VAL A 66 24.80 0.03 -8.45
CA VAL A 66 26.04 -0.29 -9.12
C VAL A 66 26.53 -1.58 -8.47
N ARG A 67 25.79 -2.69 -8.68
CA ARG A 67 26.30 -4.02 -8.43
C ARG A 67 27.39 -4.21 -9.46
N LYS A 68 28.62 -3.80 -9.10
CA LYS A 68 29.82 -4.12 -9.86
C LYS A 68 29.80 -5.61 -10.13
N ASN A 69 29.94 -6.00 -11.41
CA ASN A 69 30.07 -7.39 -11.86
C ASN A 69 31.12 -8.21 -11.07
N ARG A 70 32.05 -7.51 -10.39
CA ARG A 70 33.05 -8.07 -9.48
C ARG A 70 32.46 -8.76 -8.24
N SER A 71 31.23 -8.45 -7.82
CA SER A 71 30.64 -9.03 -6.60
C SER A 71 30.37 -10.52 -6.72
N ILE A 72 30.29 -11.10 -7.92
CA ILE A 72 30.07 -12.54 -8.12
C ILE A 72 31.39 -13.25 -8.38
N TYR A 73 32.31 -12.61 -9.11
CA TYR A 73 33.59 -13.19 -9.55
C TYR A 73 34.65 -13.30 -8.44
N TYR A 74 34.58 -12.46 -7.41
CA TYR A 74 35.53 -12.46 -6.27
C TYR A 74 34.88 -12.88 -4.95
N LYS A 75 33.76 -13.63 -5.00
CA LYS A 75 33.16 -14.22 -3.80
C LYS A 75 33.90 -15.50 -3.45
N ASP A 76 34.76 -15.43 -2.43
CA ASP A 76 35.21 -16.65 -1.77
C ASP A 76 34.02 -17.32 -1.11
N SER A 77 33.56 -18.40 -1.74
CA SER A 77 32.36 -19.15 -1.34
C SER A 77 32.71 -20.33 -0.43
N ASN A 78 33.93 -20.41 0.09
CA ASN A 78 34.43 -21.62 0.75
C ASN A 78 35.17 -21.32 2.07
N PRO A 79 34.59 -21.66 3.23
CA PRO A 79 35.23 -21.49 4.53
C PRO A 79 36.38 -22.49 4.81
N LEU A 80 36.67 -23.45 3.91
CA LEU A 80 37.66 -24.52 4.11
C LEU A 80 38.78 -24.59 3.04
N GLY A 81 38.93 -23.56 2.19
CA GLY A 81 40.05 -23.48 1.23
C GLY A 81 39.90 -24.29 -0.07
N ASN A 82 40.70 -23.92 -1.09
CA ASN A 82 40.54 -24.23 -2.52
C ASN A 82 40.24 -25.71 -2.87
N LYS A 83 39.08 -25.96 -3.51
CA LYS A 83 38.65 -27.28 -4.03
C LYS A 83 39.12 -27.57 -5.47
N ILE A 84 39.85 -26.65 -6.11
CA ILE A 84 40.24 -26.78 -7.52
C ILE A 84 41.77 -26.71 -7.64
N HIS A 85 42.39 -27.81 -8.07
CA HIS A 85 43.81 -27.86 -8.43
C HIS A 85 44.01 -27.36 -9.86
N ALA A 86 43.77 -26.07 -10.12
CA ALA A 86 44.07 -25.47 -11.41
C ALA A 86 45.57 -25.15 -11.49
N VAL A 87 46.35 -26.05 -12.09
CA VAL A 87 47.78 -25.83 -12.38
C VAL A 87 47.91 -25.34 -13.82
N GLN A 88 48.04 -24.03 -14.00
CA GLN A 88 48.22 -23.44 -15.32
C GLN A 88 49.67 -23.68 -15.78
N LYS A 89 49.85 -24.36 -16.92
CA LYS A 89 51.17 -24.61 -17.52
C LYS A 89 51.26 -23.91 -18.88
N ILE A 90 52.40 -23.27 -19.13
CA ILE A 90 52.69 -22.59 -20.40
C ILE A 90 53.82 -23.34 -21.09
N LYS A 91 53.66 -23.66 -22.38
CA LYS A 91 54.74 -24.15 -23.24
C LYS A 91 55.37 -22.95 -23.94
N LEU A 92 56.70 -22.84 -23.85
CA LEU A 92 57.46 -21.83 -24.58
C LEU A 92 57.70 -22.31 -26.01
N TYR A 93 57.48 -21.42 -26.97
CA TYR A 93 57.82 -21.65 -28.37
C TYR A 93 58.77 -20.54 -28.82
N SER A 94 59.78 -20.88 -29.61
CA SER A 94 60.69 -19.91 -30.21
C SER A 94 59.94 -19.08 -31.25
N LYS A 95 59.61 -17.84 -30.91
CA LYS A 95 59.09 -16.87 -31.86
C LYS A 95 60.28 -16.20 -32.55
N LEU A 96 60.37 -16.32 -33.87
CA LEU A 96 61.41 -15.61 -34.63
C LEU A 96 61.22 -14.09 -34.43
N PRO A 97 62.31 -13.33 -34.24
CA PRO A 97 62.22 -11.87 -34.20
C PRO A 97 61.70 -11.37 -35.55
N TYR A 98 60.76 -10.43 -35.51
CA TYR A 98 60.27 -9.76 -36.72
C TYR A 98 61.47 -9.10 -37.41
N GLY A 99 61.76 -9.52 -38.65
CA GLY A 99 62.86 -9.00 -39.46
C GLY A 99 63.92 -10.03 -39.89
N ALA A 100 63.73 -11.33 -39.60
CA ALA A 100 64.56 -12.39 -40.17
C ALA A 100 64.05 -12.80 -41.57
N TYR A 101 64.26 -11.93 -42.56
CA TYR A 101 64.26 -12.26 -43.99
C TYR A 101 65.42 -11.52 -44.66
#